data_AF-A0A8J8FP88-F1
#
_entry.id   AF-A0A8J8FP88-F1
#
_cell.length_a   1.000
_cell.length_b   1.000
_cell.length_c   1.000
_cell.angle_alpha   90.00
_cell.angle_beta   90.00
_cell.angle_gamma   90.00
#
_symmetry.space_group_name_H-M   'P 1'
#
loop_
_entity.id
_entity.type
_entity.pdbx_description
1 polymer ?
#
loop_
_entity_poly.entity_id
_entity_poly.type
_entity_poly.pdbx_seq_one_letter_code
_entity_poly.pdbx_strand_id
1 'polypeptide(L)'
;SVNGVAELHSQLLKEGLFNDFYQLWPKKFNNKTNGVTPRRWLAACNPELAALITKTIGDDAWVTDLSQLEKLKPHAEKPAFRKKWFQLKQDCKQQLIDYKTEELGVDLSLNVNALFDVQVKRIHEYKRQILNVLHVIHLYNLIKKGDTENWVPRCVLIGGKAAPGYVMAKKTIKLINNVANVINNDPDVGDKLKLVFLPNYRVSAMEKICTGADLSEQVSTAGKEASGTGNMKFMMNGAITIGTLDGANIEIREEAGDENFFLFGLTETEVKELRPYYNPCAMIDEDADIKAVISLLESGHFNSVEHGIFDDILGSLKNPHDPWMTIADFRSYIDAQARVSEAYRDREHWTKMSILNTASSGKFSTDRTITEYADDIWGLSAVKIKK
;
A
#
# COMPACT_ATOMS: atom_id res chain seq x y z
N SER A 1 22.06 13.80 -18.97
CA SER A 1 21.10 12.71 -18.77
C SER A 1 19.88 13.27 -18.05
N VAL A 2 18.67 12.88 -18.45
CA VAL A 2 17.40 13.16 -17.76
C VAL A 2 16.69 11.81 -17.60
N ASN A 3 16.27 11.45 -16.39
CA ASN A 3 15.71 10.13 -16.16
C ASN A 3 14.41 10.18 -15.34
N GLY A 4 13.48 9.28 -15.66
CA GLY A 4 12.37 8.96 -14.77
C GLY A 4 12.75 7.87 -13.76
N VAL A 5 11.85 7.64 -12.80
CA VAL A 5 12.06 6.78 -11.61
C VAL A 5 11.18 5.53 -11.56
N ALA A 6 10.37 5.32 -12.59
CA ALA A 6 9.61 4.13 -12.94
C ALA A 6 9.29 4.22 -14.44
N GLU A 7 8.97 3.11 -15.08
CA GLU A 7 8.80 3.06 -16.54
C GLU A 7 7.68 3.98 -17.02
N LEU A 8 6.47 3.82 -16.47
CA LEU A 8 5.32 4.68 -16.76
C LEU A 8 5.63 6.16 -16.52
N HIS A 9 6.28 6.50 -15.41
CA HIS A 9 6.66 7.90 -15.15
C HIS A 9 7.62 8.45 -16.20
N SER A 10 8.55 7.62 -16.68
CA SER A 10 9.48 8.02 -17.75
C SER A 10 8.76 8.26 -19.06
N GLN A 11 7.73 7.47 -19.37
CA GLN A 11 6.86 7.67 -20.52
C GLN A 11 6.06 8.97 -20.39
N LEU A 12 5.40 9.20 -19.24
CA LEU A 12 4.62 10.41 -18.98
C LEU A 12 5.46 11.69 -19.05
N LEU A 13 6.74 11.65 -18.64
CA LEU A 13 7.65 12.78 -18.80
C LEU A 13 7.95 13.09 -20.28
N LYS A 14 8.11 12.06 -21.12
CA LYS A 14 8.38 12.21 -22.57
C LYS A 14 7.15 12.67 -23.34
N GLU A 15 5.96 12.19 -22.97
CA GLU A 15 4.71 12.51 -23.66
C GLU A 15 4.08 13.82 -23.17
N GLY A 16 4.29 14.17 -21.90
CA GLY A 16 3.72 15.37 -21.27
C GLY A 16 4.76 16.45 -21.01
N LEU A 17 5.23 16.52 -19.75
CA LEU A 17 5.95 17.68 -19.19
C LEU A 17 7.18 18.13 -20.01
N PHE A 18 7.93 17.18 -20.57
CA PHE A 18 9.17 17.44 -21.30
C PHE A 18 9.08 17.06 -22.77
N ASN A 19 7.87 17.05 -23.37
CA ASN A 19 7.70 16.64 -24.75
C ASN A 19 8.59 17.43 -25.73
N ASP A 20 8.59 18.76 -25.64
CA ASP A 20 9.43 19.62 -26.49
C ASP A 20 10.92 19.29 -26.35
N PHE A 21 11.40 19.09 -25.12
CA PHE A 21 12.79 18.72 -24.84
C PHE A 21 13.13 17.30 -25.31
N TYR A 22 12.17 16.37 -25.22
CA TYR A 22 12.33 15.01 -25.70
C TYR A 22 12.43 14.98 -27.23
N GLN A 23 11.61 15.78 -27.93
CA GLN A 23 11.71 15.92 -29.39
C GLN A 23 13.07 16.50 -29.82
N LEU A 24 13.61 17.47 -29.08
CA LEU A 24 14.93 18.06 -29.35
C LEU A 24 16.10 17.12 -29.03
N TRP A 25 16.04 16.41 -27.90
CA TRP A 25 17.15 15.59 -27.40
C TRP A 25 16.69 14.20 -26.91
N PRO A 26 16.15 13.35 -27.79
CA PRO A 26 15.54 12.08 -27.37
C PRO A 26 16.53 11.16 -26.66
N LYS A 27 17.79 11.15 -27.12
CA LYS A 27 18.89 10.35 -26.54
C LYS A 27 19.28 10.75 -25.11
N LYS A 28 18.86 11.91 -24.60
CA LYS A 28 19.14 12.32 -23.22
C LYS A 28 18.19 11.68 -22.21
N PHE A 29 17.03 11.18 -22.65
CA PHE A 29 15.99 10.64 -21.79
C PHE A 29 16.14 9.13 -21.59
N ASN A 30 16.17 8.70 -20.33
CA ASN A 30 16.23 7.27 -19.96
C ASN A 30 15.36 6.99 -18.72
N ASN A 31 15.38 5.75 -18.26
CA ASN A 31 14.72 5.29 -17.05
C ASN A 31 15.76 4.66 -16.11
N LYS A 32 15.55 4.91 -14.81
CA LYS A 32 16.20 4.17 -13.72
C LYS A 32 15.14 3.91 -12.65
N THR A 33 14.46 2.76 -12.73
CA THR A 33 13.46 2.41 -11.71
C THR A 33 14.10 2.46 -10.33
N ASN A 34 13.42 3.11 -9.38
CA ASN A 34 13.86 3.15 -7.98
C ASN A 34 14.09 1.74 -7.40
N GLY A 35 14.81 1.71 -6.28
CA GLY A 35 14.96 0.51 -5.48
C GLY A 35 15.01 0.85 -4.00
N VAL A 36 15.01 -0.19 -3.17
CA VAL A 36 15.26 -0.10 -1.72
C VAL A 36 16.37 -1.06 -1.32
N THR A 37 17.15 -0.68 -0.31
CA THR A 37 18.28 -1.50 0.13
C THR A 37 17.81 -2.74 0.91
N PRO A 38 18.13 -3.97 0.47
CA PRO A 38 17.73 -5.18 1.18
C PRO A 38 18.40 -5.32 2.55
N ARG A 39 19.54 -4.65 2.78
CA ARG A 39 20.23 -4.66 4.07
C ARG A 39 19.34 -4.12 5.17
N ARG A 40 18.70 -2.96 4.96
CA ARG A 40 17.81 -2.36 5.97
C ARG A 40 16.42 -2.96 5.92
N TRP A 41 15.85 -3.10 4.72
CA TRP A 41 14.43 -3.35 4.52
C TRP A 41 14.04 -4.82 4.41
N LEU A 42 15.00 -5.74 4.62
CA LEU A 42 14.73 -7.16 4.77
C LEU A 42 15.67 -7.77 5.82
N ALA A 43 16.98 -7.70 5.61
CA ALA A 43 17.96 -8.38 6.47
C ALA A 43 17.98 -7.84 7.92
N ALA A 44 18.02 -6.52 8.10
CA ALA A 44 18.10 -5.91 9.44
C ALA A 44 16.74 -5.79 10.13
N CYS A 45 15.67 -5.42 9.40
CA CYS A 45 14.37 -5.20 10.02
C CYS A 45 13.60 -6.50 10.29
N ASN A 46 13.93 -7.59 9.59
CA ASN A 46 13.27 -8.89 9.70
C ASN A 46 14.30 -10.04 9.85
N PRO A 47 15.08 -10.07 10.94
CA PRO A 47 16.20 -10.99 11.09
C PRO A 47 15.78 -12.47 11.09
N GLU A 48 14.59 -12.79 11.59
CA GLU A 48 14.07 -14.16 11.60
C GLU A 48 13.70 -14.63 10.19
N LEU A 49 13.07 -13.78 9.38
CA LEU A 49 12.83 -14.07 7.97
C LEU A 49 14.14 -14.18 7.20
N ALA A 50 15.09 -13.26 7.45
CA ALA A 50 16.42 -13.29 6.84
C ALA A 50 17.14 -14.62 7.14
N ALA A 51 17.09 -15.09 8.38
CA ALA A 51 17.66 -16.39 8.77
C ALA A 51 16.95 -17.57 8.06
N LEU A 52 15.62 -17.52 7.93
CA LEU A 52 14.87 -18.53 7.17
C LEU A 52 15.29 -18.54 5.70
N ILE A 53 15.42 -17.37 5.06
CA ILE A 53 15.85 -17.23 3.67
C ILE A 53 17.24 -17.81 3.50
N THR A 54 18.22 -17.34 4.28
CA THR A 54 19.62 -17.83 4.23
C THR A 54 19.69 -19.34 4.38
N LYS A 55 18.99 -19.91 5.36
CA LYS A 55 18.94 -21.37 5.55
C LYS A 55 18.32 -22.11 4.37
N THR A 56 17.35 -21.49 3.71
CA THR A 56 16.58 -22.13 2.62
C THR A 56 17.33 -22.10 1.31
N ILE A 57 18.01 -20.99 1.00
CA ILE A 57 18.76 -20.82 -0.25
C ILE A 57 20.22 -21.31 -0.15
N GLY A 58 20.76 -21.41 1.07
CA GLY A 58 22.07 -22.01 1.37
C GLY A 58 23.13 -21.03 1.88
N ASP A 59 23.00 -19.74 1.58
CA ASP A 59 23.96 -18.69 1.96
C ASP A 59 23.27 -17.32 2.11
N ASP A 60 24.03 -16.31 2.55
CA ASP A 60 23.58 -14.94 2.77
C ASP A 60 23.93 -13.99 1.60
N ALA A 61 24.39 -14.50 0.46
CA ALA A 61 24.77 -13.68 -0.68
C ALA A 61 23.59 -12.87 -1.24
N TRP A 62 22.36 -13.31 -0.98
CA TRP A 62 21.13 -12.58 -1.31
C TRP A 62 21.06 -11.17 -0.70
N VAL A 63 21.78 -10.90 0.39
CA VAL A 63 21.83 -9.58 1.03
C VAL A 63 22.49 -8.53 0.12
N THR A 64 23.39 -8.96 -0.77
CA THR A 64 24.07 -8.11 -1.76
C THR A 64 23.70 -8.44 -3.21
N ASP A 65 22.92 -9.50 -3.43
CA ASP A 65 22.38 -9.89 -4.73
C ASP A 65 20.94 -10.39 -4.56
N LEU A 66 20.00 -9.46 -4.53
CA LEU A 66 18.60 -9.76 -4.21
C LEU A 66 17.92 -10.66 -5.26
N SER A 67 18.49 -10.80 -6.45
CA SER A 67 17.98 -11.73 -7.48
C SER A 67 17.95 -13.18 -6.99
N GLN A 68 18.80 -13.54 -6.03
CA GLN A 68 18.85 -14.89 -5.47
C GLN A 68 17.58 -15.29 -4.70
N LEU A 69 16.73 -14.33 -4.31
CA LEU A 69 15.43 -14.63 -3.70
C LEU A 69 14.52 -15.47 -4.62
N GLU A 70 14.76 -15.49 -5.92
CA GLU A 70 14.02 -16.34 -6.86
C GLU A 70 14.13 -17.84 -6.49
N LYS A 71 15.22 -18.25 -5.85
CA LYS A 71 15.41 -19.62 -5.34
C LYS A 71 14.36 -20.03 -4.30
N LEU A 72 13.60 -19.08 -3.73
CA LEU A 72 12.48 -19.36 -2.82
C LEU A 72 11.21 -19.84 -3.55
N LYS A 73 11.02 -19.54 -4.85
CA LYS A 73 9.79 -19.88 -5.59
C LYS A 73 9.38 -21.36 -5.45
N PRO A 74 10.27 -22.35 -5.63
CA PRO A 74 9.92 -23.77 -5.47
C PRO A 74 9.57 -24.16 -4.03
N HIS A 75 9.94 -23.36 -3.03
CA HIS A 75 9.63 -23.62 -1.63
C HIS A 75 8.23 -23.15 -1.24
N ALA A 76 7.61 -22.27 -2.03
CA ALA A 76 6.22 -21.87 -1.83
C ALA A 76 5.24 -23.06 -1.90
N GLU A 77 5.59 -24.11 -2.65
CA GLU A 77 4.80 -25.34 -2.74
C GLU A 77 4.96 -26.27 -1.53
N LYS A 78 5.96 -26.06 -0.68
CA LYS A 78 6.27 -26.97 0.44
C LYS A 78 5.43 -26.61 1.68
N PRO A 79 4.51 -27.48 2.16
CA PRO A 79 3.63 -27.15 3.30
C PRO A 79 4.40 -26.78 4.57
N ALA A 80 5.49 -27.49 4.86
CA ALA A 80 6.33 -27.20 6.03
C ALA A 80 7.03 -25.84 5.95
N PHE A 81 7.33 -25.35 4.74
CA PHE A 81 7.91 -24.02 4.53
C PHE A 81 6.84 -22.94 4.70
N ARG A 82 5.65 -23.12 4.09
CA ARG A 82 4.49 -22.24 4.29
C ARG A 82 4.14 -22.08 5.77
N LYS A 83 4.08 -23.18 6.53
CA LYS A 83 3.78 -23.12 7.97
C LYS A 83 4.77 -22.25 8.75
N LYS A 84 6.07 -22.38 8.46
CA LYS A 84 7.11 -21.55 9.10
C LYS A 84 7.00 -20.09 8.68
N TRP A 85 6.78 -19.83 7.40
CA TRP A 85 6.60 -18.49 6.87
C TRP A 85 5.40 -17.78 7.52
N PHE A 86 4.27 -18.47 7.60
CA PHE A 86 3.07 -17.96 8.26
C PHE A 86 3.33 -17.65 9.74
N GLN A 87 3.97 -18.54 10.49
CA GLN A 87 4.29 -18.28 11.89
C GLN A 87 5.18 -17.04 12.05
N LEU A 88 6.22 -16.89 11.23
CA LEU A 88 7.08 -15.69 11.26
C LEU A 88 6.28 -14.42 10.99
N LYS A 89 5.34 -14.43 10.05
CA LYS A 89 4.44 -13.29 9.81
C LYS A 89 3.61 -12.95 11.05
N GLN A 90 3.07 -13.95 11.73
CA GLN A 90 2.32 -13.75 12.98
C GLN A 90 3.20 -13.17 14.10
N ASP A 91 4.44 -13.64 14.21
CA ASP A 91 5.42 -13.11 15.17
C ASP A 91 5.76 -11.65 14.85
N CYS A 92 5.98 -11.29 13.57
CA CYS A 92 6.18 -9.90 13.15
C CYS A 92 4.97 -9.00 13.45
N LYS A 93 3.75 -9.53 13.30
CA LYS A 93 2.52 -8.80 13.64
C LYS A 93 2.43 -8.54 15.14
N GLN A 94 2.76 -9.52 15.97
CA GLN A 94 2.84 -9.33 17.42
C GLN A 94 3.89 -8.28 17.78
N GLN A 95 5.08 -8.33 17.18
CA GLN A 95 6.12 -7.31 17.40
C GLN A 95 5.65 -5.90 17.03
N LEU A 96 4.85 -5.75 15.97
CA LEU A 96 4.28 -4.45 15.59
C LEU A 96 3.24 -3.98 16.61
N ILE A 97 2.38 -4.87 17.11
CA ILE A 97 1.44 -4.57 18.19
C ILE A 97 2.20 -4.09 19.42
N ASP A 98 3.16 -4.90 19.91
CA ASP A 98 3.94 -4.61 21.11
C ASP A 98 4.67 -3.27 20.99
N TYR A 99 5.33 -3.03 19.86
CA TYR A 99 6.03 -1.78 19.58
C TYR A 99 5.11 -0.55 19.69
N LYS A 100 3.87 -0.65 19.19
CA LYS A 100 2.92 0.47 19.21
C LYS A 100 2.18 0.60 20.52
N THR A 101 1.88 -0.49 21.20
CA THR A 101 1.36 -0.49 22.57
C THR A 101 2.35 0.20 23.51
N GLU A 102 3.66 -0.10 23.39
CA GLU A 102 4.71 0.56 24.16
C GLU A 102 4.84 2.05 23.81
N GLU A 103 4.89 2.41 22.52
CA GLU A 103 5.04 3.81 22.10
C GLU A 103 3.85 4.69 22.53
N LEU A 104 2.64 4.13 22.55
CA LEU A 104 1.41 4.87 22.87
C LEU A 104 1.01 4.80 24.34
N GLY A 105 1.55 3.85 25.10
CA GLY A 105 1.16 3.59 26.50
C GLY A 105 -0.28 3.11 26.66
N VAL A 106 -0.89 2.55 25.60
CA VAL A 106 -2.26 2.01 25.59
C VAL A 106 -2.28 0.68 24.86
N ASP A 107 -3.04 -0.29 25.39
CA ASP A 107 -3.30 -1.52 24.66
C ASP A 107 -4.16 -1.24 23.43
N LEU A 108 -3.64 -1.60 22.26
CA LEU A 108 -4.37 -1.47 21.00
C LEU A 108 -5.40 -2.58 20.79
N SER A 109 -5.32 -3.67 21.59
CA SER A 109 -6.20 -4.84 21.55
C SER A 109 -6.43 -5.34 20.11
N LEU A 110 -5.34 -5.45 19.34
CA LEU A 110 -5.37 -5.92 17.96
C LEU A 110 -5.26 -7.45 17.91
N ASN A 111 -6.14 -8.08 17.15
CA ASN A 111 -6.07 -9.52 16.91
C ASN A 111 -4.96 -9.85 15.90
N VAL A 112 -3.91 -10.54 16.34
CA VAL A 112 -2.79 -10.96 15.48
C VAL A 112 -3.23 -11.85 14.31
N ASN A 113 -4.37 -12.54 14.40
CA ASN A 113 -4.91 -13.39 13.31
C ASN A 113 -5.74 -12.61 12.28
N ALA A 114 -6.11 -11.36 12.59
CA ALA A 114 -6.76 -10.46 11.64
C ALA A 114 -5.84 -10.13 10.45
N LEU A 115 -6.41 -9.70 9.34
CA LEU A 115 -5.65 -9.14 8.23
C LEU A 115 -5.08 -7.79 8.64
N PHE A 116 -3.76 -7.63 8.63
CA PHE A 116 -3.10 -6.34 8.82
C PHE A 116 -3.04 -5.60 7.47
N ASP A 117 -4.00 -4.71 7.29
CA ASP A 117 -4.19 -3.87 6.11
C ASP A 117 -3.50 -2.52 6.34
N VAL A 118 -2.45 -2.23 5.57
CA VAL A 118 -1.50 -1.17 5.92
C VAL A 118 -1.36 -0.13 4.82
N GLN A 119 -1.65 1.12 5.17
CA GLN A 119 -1.40 2.30 4.34
C GLN A 119 -0.50 3.31 5.05
N VAL A 120 0.81 3.18 4.86
CA VAL A 120 1.80 4.13 5.43
C VAL A 120 2.56 4.90 4.37
N LYS A 121 2.30 6.20 4.30
CA LYS A 121 2.90 7.14 3.35
C LYS A 121 2.62 8.58 3.78
N ARG A 122 3.16 9.57 3.08
CA ARG A 122 2.77 10.98 3.31
C ARG A 122 1.24 11.11 3.18
N ILE A 123 0.61 11.92 4.03
CA ILE A 123 -0.81 12.20 3.89
C ILE A 123 -0.98 13.26 2.82
N HIS A 124 -1.63 12.88 1.72
CA HIS A 124 -1.84 13.72 0.55
C HIS A 124 -3.07 13.21 -0.19
N GLU A 125 -3.89 14.11 -0.73
CA GLU A 125 -5.14 13.74 -1.37
C GLU A 125 -4.97 12.71 -2.52
N TYR A 126 -4.00 12.89 -3.43
CA TYR A 126 -3.72 11.89 -4.49
C TYR A 126 -3.28 10.50 -3.98
N LYS A 127 -2.80 10.39 -2.74
CA LYS A 127 -2.45 9.10 -2.10
C LYS A 127 -3.66 8.38 -1.52
N ARG A 128 -4.81 9.06 -1.54
CA ARG A 128 -6.16 8.54 -1.27
C ARG A 128 -6.29 7.74 0.01
N GLN A 129 -5.75 8.25 1.12
CA GLN A 129 -6.14 7.77 2.45
C GLN A 129 -7.66 7.94 2.70
N ILE A 130 -8.29 8.90 2.01
CA ILE A 130 -9.75 9.06 2.01
C ILE A 130 -10.41 7.81 1.39
N LEU A 131 -9.95 7.30 0.25
CA LEU A 131 -10.52 6.09 -0.35
C LEU A 131 -10.46 4.89 0.61
N ASN A 132 -9.34 4.73 1.33
CA ASN A 132 -9.20 3.68 2.33
C ASN A 132 -10.19 3.87 3.49
N VAL A 133 -10.29 5.08 4.07
CA VAL A 133 -11.24 5.30 5.18
C VAL A 133 -12.71 5.16 4.75
N LEU A 134 -13.05 5.48 3.49
CA LEU A 134 -14.39 5.21 2.94
C LEU A 134 -14.69 3.70 2.92
N HIS A 135 -13.73 2.87 2.53
CA HIS A 135 -13.87 1.41 2.62
C HIS A 135 -14.00 0.92 4.07
N VAL A 136 -13.27 1.52 5.01
CA VAL A 136 -13.45 1.19 6.44
C VAL A 136 -14.87 1.49 6.92
N ILE A 137 -15.46 2.62 6.49
CA ILE A 137 -16.85 2.96 6.79
C ILE A 137 -17.82 1.98 6.12
N HIS A 138 -17.52 1.52 4.89
CA HIS A 138 -18.29 0.48 4.21
C HIS A 138 -18.31 -0.82 5.02
N LEU A 139 -17.14 -1.30 5.46
CA LEU A 139 -17.04 -2.50 6.30
C LEU A 139 -17.79 -2.33 7.63
N TYR A 140 -17.68 -1.17 8.26
CA TYR A 140 -18.44 -0.83 9.47
C TYR A 140 -19.95 -0.96 9.22
N ASN A 141 -20.45 -0.37 8.13
CA ASN A 141 -21.86 -0.41 7.76
C ASN A 141 -22.36 -1.84 7.51
N LEU A 142 -21.58 -2.71 6.86
CA LEU A 142 -21.91 -4.13 6.69
C LEU A 142 -22.04 -4.85 8.04
N ILE A 143 -21.10 -4.61 8.95
CA ILE A 143 -21.17 -5.18 10.31
C ILE A 143 -22.46 -4.74 11.02
N LYS A 144 -22.83 -3.46 10.94
CA LYS A 144 -24.04 -2.93 11.60
C LYS A 144 -25.33 -3.46 10.98
N LYS A 145 -25.32 -3.87 9.72
CA LYS A 145 -26.45 -4.54 9.05
C LYS A 145 -26.54 -6.04 9.38
N GLY A 146 -25.50 -6.61 9.98
CA GLY A 146 -25.40 -8.06 10.21
C GLY A 146 -24.86 -8.84 9.01
N ASP A 147 -24.37 -8.15 7.97
CA ASP A 147 -23.81 -8.73 6.75
C ASP A 147 -22.37 -9.22 7.01
N THR A 148 -22.23 -10.18 7.93
CA THR A 148 -20.94 -10.68 8.42
C THR A 148 -20.71 -12.16 8.13
N GLU A 149 -21.45 -12.73 7.17
CA GLU A 149 -21.19 -14.09 6.72
C GLU A 149 -19.78 -14.18 6.13
N ASN A 150 -19.02 -15.22 6.52
CA ASN A 150 -17.65 -15.42 6.06
C ASN A 150 -16.69 -14.24 6.34
N TRP A 151 -16.94 -13.45 7.39
CA TRP A 151 -16.17 -12.25 7.70
C TRP A 151 -14.69 -12.56 8.00
N VAL A 152 -13.80 -11.73 7.45
CA VAL A 152 -12.37 -11.72 7.79
C VAL A 152 -12.11 -10.58 8.77
N PRO A 153 -11.68 -10.88 10.02
CA PRO A 153 -11.24 -9.85 10.95
C PRO A 153 -10.13 -9.00 10.32
N ARG A 154 -10.23 -7.67 10.43
CA ARG A 154 -9.28 -6.75 9.79
C ARG A 154 -8.79 -5.67 10.77
N CYS A 155 -7.48 -5.47 10.80
CA CYS A 155 -6.84 -4.35 11.47
C CYS A 155 -6.28 -3.40 10.40
N VAL A 156 -6.98 -2.29 10.17
CA VAL A 156 -6.56 -1.26 9.22
C VAL A 156 -5.63 -0.28 9.91
N LEU A 157 -4.40 -0.19 9.42
CA LEU A 157 -3.31 0.60 9.98
C LEU A 157 -2.92 1.70 9.00
N ILE A 158 -3.36 2.93 9.26
CA ILE A 158 -3.02 4.10 8.44
C ILE A 158 -1.96 4.93 9.16
N GLY A 159 -0.92 5.36 8.46
CA GLY A 159 0.15 6.15 9.07
C GLY A 159 0.77 7.14 8.11
N GLY A 160 1.15 8.31 8.63
CA GLY A 160 1.73 9.35 7.78
C GLY A 160 1.85 10.70 8.47
N LYS A 161 2.45 11.64 7.74
CA LYS A 161 2.52 13.05 8.14
C LYS A 161 1.91 13.91 7.04
N ALA A 162 1.14 14.91 7.45
CA ALA A 162 0.68 16.00 6.60
C ALA A 162 1.67 17.17 6.69
N ALA A 163 1.80 17.95 5.61
CA ALA A 163 2.54 19.20 5.67
C ALA A 163 1.81 20.21 6.59
N PRO A 164 2.53 21.10 7.31
CA PRO A 164 1.91 21.95 8.35
C PRO A 164 0.75 22.82 7.85
N GLY A 165 0.87 23.38 6.64
CA GLY A 165 -0.15 24.23 6.01
C GLY A 165 -1.18 23.48 5.16
N TYR A 166 -1.10 22.15 5.07
CA TYR A 166 -1.99 21.36 4.20
C TYR A 166 -3.28 21.01 4.94
N VAL A 167 -4.26 21.93 4.87
CA VAL A 167 -5.54 21.82 5.59
C VAL A 167 -6.29 20.53 5.26
N MET A 168 -6.48 20.21 3.97
CA MET A 168 -7.22 19.01 3.55
C MET A 168 -6.57 17.71 4.04
N ALA A 169 -5.23 17.62 3.97
CA ALA A 169 -4.49 16.48 4.50
C ALA A 169 -4.65 16.34 6.04
N LYS A 170 -4.68 17.46 6.78
CA LYS A 170 -4.94 17.44 8.23
C LYS A 170 -6.39 17.06 8.55
N LYS A 171 -7.36 17.53 7.76
CA LYS A 171 -8.76 17.09 7.86
C LYS A 171 -8.90 15.59 7.58
N THR A 172 -8.14 15.05 6.64
CA THR A 172 -8.09 13.59 6.38
C THR A 172 -7.58 12.83 7.62
N ILE A 173 -6.50 13.30 8.26
CA ILE A 173 -6.01 12.69 9.53
C ILE A 173 -7.11 12.73 10.60
N LYS A 174 -7.78 13.88 10.76
CA LYS A 174 -8.87 14.04 11.73
C LYS A 174 -10.04 13.08 11.43
N LEU A 175 -10.43 12.94 10.17
CA LEU A 175 -11.47 11.98 9.75
C LEU A 175 -11.09 10.55 10.13
N ILE A 176 -9.87 10.11 9.82
CA ILE A 176 -9.40 8.76 10.15
C ILE A 176 -9.48 8.52 11.67
N ASN A 177 -9.02 9.47 12.48
CA ASN A 177 -9.07 9.33 13.95
C ASN A 177 -10.50 9.33 14.50
N ASN A 178 -11.39 10.15 13.94
CA ASN A 178 -12.80 10.17 14.35
C ASN A 178 -13.52 8.86 14.00
N VAL A 179 -13.29 8.33 12.78
CA VAL A 179 -13.82 7.02 12.36
C VAL A 179 -13.25 5.91 13.24
N ALA A 180 -11.94 5.94 13.53
CA ALA A 180 -11.29 4.99 14.43
C ALA A 180 -11.93 5.00 15.83
N ASN A 181 -12.21 6.18 16.37
CA ASN A 181 -12.83 6.32 17.69
C ASN A 181 -14.23 5.70 17.74
N VAL A 182 -15.04 5.84 16.69
CA VAL A 182 -16.36 5.21 16.64
C VAL A 182 -16.22 3.69 16.51
N ILE A 183 -15.46 3.21 15.53
CA ILE A 183 -15.32 1.78 15.23
C ILE A 183 -14.72 1.00 16.39
N ASN A 184 -13.63 1.50 16.97
CA ASN A 184 -12.89 0.76 17.99
C ASN A 184 -13.65 0.65 19.32
N ASN A 185 -14.62 1.53 19.57
CA ASN A 185 -15.44 1.55 20.79
C ASN A 185 -16.87 1.00 20.59
N ASP A 186 -17.23 0.57 19.37
CA ASP A 186 -18.54 -0.02 19.09
C ASP A 186 -18.54 -1.52 19.49
N PRO A 187 -19.34 -1.94 20.49
CA PRO A 187 -19.35 -3.33 20.96
C PRO A 187 -19.86 -4.31 19.91
N ASP A 188 -20.68 -3.88 18.94
CA ASP A 188 -21.18 -4.75 17.87
C ASP A 188 -20.06 -5.09 16.85
N VAL A 189 -19.08 -4.18 16.75
CA VAL A 189 -17.89 -4.36 15.90
C VAL A 189 -16.90 -5.32 16.55
N GLY A 190 -16.50 -5.05 17.80
CA GLY A 190 -15.53 -5.88 18.52
C GLY A 190 -14.22 -6.06 17.75
N ASP A 191 -13.80 -7.31 17.56
CA ASP A 191 -12.56 -7.68 16.85
C ASP A 191 -12.77 -7.89 15.33
N LYS A 192 -13.99 -7.71 14.81
CA LYS A 192 -14.26 -7.85 13.38
C LYS A 192 -13.54 -6.78 12.56
N LEU A 193 -13.40 -5.57 13.11
CA LEU A 193 -12.76 -4.44 12.47
C LEU A 193 -12.10 -3.52 13.50
N LYS A 194 -10.82 -3.22 13.33
CA LYS A 194 -10.10 -2.19 14.06
C LYS A 194 -9.48 -1.20 13.09
N LEU A 195 -9.51 0.09 13.40
CA LEU A 195 -8.82 1.13 12.65
C LEU A 195 -7.85 1.86 13.57
N VAL A 196 -6.57 1.90 13.22
CA VAL A 196 -5.53 2.58 14.01
C VAL A 196 -4.79 3.58 13.13
N PHE A 197 -4.74 4.83 13.58
CA PHE A 197 -3.82 5.81 13.03
C PHE A 197 -2.47 5.70 13.75
N LEU A 198 -1.41 5.32 13.03
CA LEU A 198 -0.06 5.20 13.58
C LEU A 198 0.62 6.58 13.61
N PRO A 199 0.83 7.20 14.79
CA PRO A 199 1.44 8.51 14.87
C PRO A 199 2.93 8.46 14.54
N ASN A 200 3.47 9.64 14.23
CA ASN A 200 4.90 9.89 14.02
C ASN A 200 5.60 8.89 13.09
N TYR A 201 4.96 8.54 11.96
CA TYR A 201 5.57 7.68 10.95
C TYR A 201 6.97 8.18 10.53
N ARG A 202 7.95 7.28 10.64
CA ARG A 202 9.40 7.48 10.41
C ARG A 202 10.07 6.16 10.04
N VAL A 203 11.36 6.19 9.71
CA VAL A 203 12.13 4.99 9.31
C VAL A 203 12.04 3.87 10.35
N SER A 204 12.30 4.18 11.63
CA SER A 204 12.23 3.19 12.72
C SER A 204 10.85 2.54 12.86
N ALA A 205 9.78 3.31 12.63
CA ALA A 205 8.43 2.75 12.63
C ALA A 205 8.20 1.87 11.40
N MET A 206 8.66 2.29 10.23
CA MET A 206 8.53 1.52 8.99
C MET A 206 9.23 0.14 9.08
N GLU A 207 10.36 0.05 9.77
CA GLU A 207 11.09 -1.22 10.00
C GLU A 207 10.25 -2.26 10.75
N LYS A 208 9.26 -1.85 11.55
CA LYS A 208 8.30 -2.76 12.20
C LYS A 208 7.01 -2.92 11.40
N ILE A 209 6.56 -1.86 10.74
CA ILE A 209 5.32 -1.86 9.98
C ILE A 209 5.40 -2.75 8.74
N CYS A 210 6.51 -2.72 8.00
CA CYS A 210 6.62 -3.52 6.78
C CYS A 210 6.69 -5.02 7.04
N THR A 211 7.25 -5.43 8.17
CA THR A 211 7.37 -6.85 8.54
C THR A 211 6.03 -7.42 9.00
N GLY A 212 5.23 -6.61 9.73
CA GLY A 212 3.91 -7.01 10.22
C GLY A 212 2.75 -6.84 9.22
N ALA A 213 2.95 -6.25 8.05
CA ALA A 213 1.85 -6.08 7.09
C ALA A 213 1.51 -7.38 6.36
N ASP A 214 0.22 -7.63 6.20
CA ASP A 214 -0.31 -8.67 5.30
C ASP A 214 -0.66 -8.06 3.94
N LEU A 215 -1.37 -6.92 3.95
CA LEU A 215 -1.81 -6.22 2.75
C LEU A 215 -1.18 -4.81 2.70
N SER A 216 -0.73 -4.42 1.51
CA SER A 216 -0.08 -3.14 1.23
C SER A 216 -0.95 -2.25 0.37
N GLU A 217 -1.42 -1.14 0.92
CA GLU A 217 -2.32 -0.19 0.25
C GLU A 217 -1.56 0.79 -0.66
N GLN A 218 -1.63 0.55 -1.97
CA GLN A 218 -0.97 1.32 -3.03
C GLN A 218 -1.97 1.99 -3.96
N VAL A 219 -2.90 2.72 -3.34
CA VAL A 219 -4.13 3.22 -3.94
C VAL A 219 -4.04 4.63 -4.52
N SER A 220 -2.88 5.10 -4.99
CA SER A 220 -2.79 6.45 -5.59
C SER A 220 -3.63 6.54 -6.88
N THR A 221 -4.18 7.71 -7.23
CA THR A 221 -4.87 7.88 -8.53
C THR A 221 -3.89 7.61 -9.68
N ALA A 222 -4.28 6.80 -10.66
CA ALA A 222 -3.40 6.43 -11.77
C ALA A 222 -2.78 7.64 -12.48
N GLY A 223 -1.48 7.55 -12.75
CA GLY A 223 -0.66 8.63 -13.34
C GLY A 223 -0.19 9.70 -12.34
N LYS A 224 -0.35 9.51 -11.02
CA LYS A 224 0.07 10.51 -10.00
C LYS A 224 1.25 10.06 -9.14
N GLU A 225 1.42 8.77 -8.90
CA GLU A 225 2.59 8.22 -8.23
C GLU A 225 3.71 7.96 -9.25
N ALA A 226 4.78 8.73 -9.17
CA ALA A 226 5.91 8.57 -10.08
C ALA A 226 6.62 7.21 -9.95
N SER A 227 6.55 6.56 -8.78
CA SER A 227 7.17 5.25 -8.52
C SER A 227 6.59 4.67 -7.24
N GLY A 228 7.07 5.12 -6.08
CA GLY A 228 6.76 4.52 -4.79
C GLY A 228 7.84 3.52 -4.38
N THR A 229 8.39 3.68 -3.18
CA THR A 229 9.38 2.75 -2.60
C THR A 229 8.87 2.06 -1.34
N GLY A 230 7.69 2.44 -0.85
CA GLY A 230 7.02 1.75 0.25
C GLY A 230 6.52 0.37 -0.16
N ASN A 231 5.87 0.29 -1.32
CA ASN A 231 5.41 -0.94 -1.96
C ASN A 231 6.52 -1.98 -2.13
N MET A 232 7.72 -1.58 -2.56
CA MET A 232 8.89 -2.47 -2.68
C MET A 232 9.28 -3.09 -1.32
N LYS A 233 9.25 -2.30 -0.24
CA LYS A 233 9.58 -2.80 1.12
C LYS A 233 8.54 -3.80 1.62
N PHE A 234 7.27 -3.55 1.32
CA PHE A 234 6.17 -4.43 1.65
C PHE A 234 6.27 -5.76 0.89
N MET A 235 6.53 -5.70 -0.43
CA MET A 235 6.76 -6.88 -1.26
C MET A 235 7.92 -7.72 -0.75
N MET A 236 9.07 -7.11 -0.40
CA MET A 236 10.22 -7.83 0.18
C MET A 236 9.87 -8.57 1.47
N ASN A 237 8.95 -8.04 2.28
CA ASN A 237 8.52 -8.64 3.54
C ASN A 237 7.24 -9.49 3.41
N GLY A 238 6.82 -9.83 2.19
CA GLY A 238 5.73 -10.76 1.92
C GLY A 238 4.34 -10.18 2.11
N ALA A 239 4.17 -8.86 2.11
CA ALA A 239 2.84 -8.27 2.04
C ALA A 239 2.35 -8.25 0.58
N ILE A 240 1.09 -8.63 0.35
CA ILE A 240 0.46 -8.58 -0.97
C ILE A 240 0.03 -7.15 -1.26
N THR A 241 0.20 -6.69 -2.50
CA THR A 241 -0.21 -5.35 -2.89
C THR A 241 -1.66 -5.35 -3.37
N ILE A 242 -2.45 -4.40 -2.86
CA ILE A 242 -3.67 -3.91 -3.52
C ILE A 242 -3.37 -2.51 -4.06
N GLY A 243 -3.67 -2.26 -5.33
CA GLY A 243 -3.27 -1.00 -5.94
C GLY A 243 -3.80 -0.77 -7.34
N THR A 244 -3.63 0.46 -7.79
CA THR A 244 -3.89 0.91 -9.16
C THR A 244 -2.71 0.60 -10.08
N LEU A 245 -2.92 0.64 -11.41
CA LEU A 245 -1.84 0.63 -12.41
C LEU A 245 -1.12 1.98 -12.44
N ASP A 246 -0.30 2.22 -11.42
CA ASP A 246 0.45 3.46 -11.24
C ASP A 246 1.84 3.22 -10.67
N GLY A 247 2.80 4.09 -11.03
CA GLY A 247 4.17 4.04 -10.54
C GLY A 247 4.79 2.63 -10.61
N ALA A 248 5.41 2.20 -9.52
CA ALA A 248 6.07 0.91 -9.41
C ALA A 248 5.10 -0.27 -9.14
N ASN A 249 3.78 -0.03 -9.02
CA ASN A 249 2.81 -1.13 -8.87
C ASN A 249 2.74 -1.98 -10.15
N ILE A 250 2.91 -1.35 -11.32
CA ILE A 250 2.95 -2.04 -12.61
C ILE A 250 4.10 -3.04 -12.60
N GLU A 251 5.31 -2.58 -12.26
CA GLU A 251 6.50 -3.41 -12.19
C GLU A 251 6.37 -4.48 -11.09
N ILE A 252 5.74 -4.18 -9.94
CA ILE A 252 5.49 -5.19 -8.89
C ILE A 252 4.56 -6.29 -9.40
N ARG A 253 3.49 -5.93 -10.11
CA ARG A 253 2.54 -6.88 -10.69
C ARG A 253 3.19 -7.75 -11.76
N GLU A 254 4.03 -7.17 -12.61
CA GLU A 254 4.83 -7.91 -13.62
C GLU A 254 5.75 -8.95 -12.98
N GLU A 255 6.49 -8.57 -11.92
CA GLU A 255 7.42 -9.47 -11.24
C GLU A 255 6.71 -10.53 -10.40
N ALA A 256 5.65 -10.14 -9.66
CA ALA A 256 4.93 -11.05 -8.78
C ALA A 256 3.98 -11.99 -9.53
N GLY A 257 3.53 -11.62 -10.73
CA GLY A 257 2.44 -12.29 -11.44
C GLY A 257 1.07 -11.72 -11.06
N ASP A 258 0.17 -11.69 -12.05
CA ASP A 258 -1.18 -11.11 -11.93
C ASP A 258 -2.01 -11.73 -10.81
N GLU A 259 -1.81 -13.02 -10.55
CA GLU A 259 -2.50 -13.78 -9.50
C GLU A 259 -2.03 -13.45 -8.09
N ASN A 260 -0.87 -12.78 -7.94
CA ASN A 260 -0.27 -12.42 -6.65
C ASN A 260 -0.38 -10.91 -6.35
N PHE A 261 -1.31 -10.21 -7.02
CA PHE A 261 -1.57 -8.78 -6.91
C PHE A 261 -3.06 -8.46 -7.03
N PHE A 262 -3.60 -7.59 -6.16
CA PHE A 262 -5.00 -7.16 -6.24
C PHE A 262 -5.13 -5.83 -6.98
N LEU A 263 -5.32 -5.92 -8.31
CA LEU A 263 -5.53 -4.76 -9.16
C LEU A 263 -6.98 -4.23 -9.04
N PHE A 264 -7.13 -2.90 -9.01
CA PHE A 264 -8.41 -2.20 -9.14
C PHE A 264 -8.24 -0.80 -9.74
N GLY A 265 -9.37 -0.15 -9.99
CA GLY A 265 -9.43 1.26 -10.39
C GLY A 265 -9.16 1.49 -11.87
N LEU A 266 -9.40 2.74 -12.27
CA LEU A 266 -9.18 3.23 -13.62
C LEU A 266 -7.68 3.27 -13.97
N THR A 267 -7.37 2.99 -15.22
CA THR A 267 -6.06 3.27 -15.83
C THR A 267 -5.85 4.78 -16.04
N GLU A 268 -4.61 5.19 -16.31
CA GLU A 268 -4.28 6.59 -16.59
C GLU A 268 -5.07 7.15 -17.80
N THR A 269 -5.29 6.31 -18.81
CA THR A 269 -6.07 6.65 -20.00
C THR A 269 -7.54 6.80 -19.66
N GLU A 270 -8.14 5.84 -18.95
CA GLU A 270 -9.55 5.93 -18.54
C GLU A 270 -9.81 7.11 -17.60
N VAL A 271 -8.85 7.48 -16.73
CA VAL A 271 -8.92 8.69 -15.90
C VAL A 271 -9.00 9.96 -16.76
N LYS A 272 -8.27 10.02 -17.88
CA LYS A 272 -8.33 11.16 -18.82
C LYS A 272 -9.66 11.18 -19.58
N GLU A 273 -10.11 10.03 -20.06
CA GLU A 273 -11.34 9.88 -20.86
C GLU A 273 -12.61 10.15 -20.05
N LEU A 274 -12.64 9.73 -18.78
CA LEU A 274 -13.79 9.94 -17.90
C LEU A 274 -13.86 11.37 -17.35
N ARG A 275 -12.72 12.08 -17.25
CA ARG A 275 -12.64 13.42 -16.65
C ARG A 275 -13.70 14.42 -17.14
N PRO A 276 -13.99 14.55 -18.46
CA PRO A 276 -14.97 15.53 -18.95
C PRO A 276 -16.41 15.20 -18.57
N TYR A 277 -16.70 13.95 -18.22
CA TYR A 277 -18.04 13.43 -17.93
C TYR A 277 -18.19 12.98 -16.47
N TYR A 278 -17.17 13.20 -15.64
CA TYR A 278 -17.15 12.72 -14.25
C TYR A 278 -18.26 13.38 -13.43
N ASN A 279 -19.21 12.56 -12.98
CA ASN A 279 -20.32 12.98 -12.14
C ASN A 279 -20.35 12.12 -10.86
N PRO A 280 -19.62 12.53 -9.80
CA PRO A 280 -19.57 11.75 -8.56
C PRO A 280 -20.92 11.65 -7.87
N CYS A 281 -21.78 12.66 -7.96
CA CYS A 281 -23.10 12.62 -7.34
C CYS A 281 -23.98 11.53 -7.97
N ALA A 282 -23.99 11.41 -9.29
CA ALA A 282 -24.70 10.33 -9.97
C ALA A 282 -24.14 8.94 -9.58
N MET A 283 -22.81 8.80 -9.55
CA MET A 283 -22.16 7.56 -9.11
C MET A 283 -22.51 7.18 -7.66
N ILE A 284 -22.59 8.18 -6.76
CA ILE A 284 -23.02 7.97 -5.37
C ILE A 284 -24.49 7.54 -5.33
N ASP A 285 -25.36 8.13 -6.15
CA ASP A 285 -26.79 7.85 -6.12
C ASP A 285 -27.17 6.49 -6.72
N GLU A 286 -26.41 6.02 -7.71
CA GLU A 286 -26.62 4.74 -8.40
C GLU A 286 -26.12 3.53 -7.60
N ASP A 287 -25.18 3.74 -6.68
CA ASP A 287 -24.53 2.67 -5.92
C ASP A 287 -24.95 2.70 -4.44
N ALA A 288 -25.71 1.69 -4.00
CA ALA A 288 -26.27 1.64 -2.65
C ALA A 288 -25.21 1.58 -1.52
N ASP A 289 -24.05 0.96 -1.76
CA ASP A 289 -22.99 0.89 -0.76
C ASP A 289 -22.26 2.22 -0.63
N ILE A 290 -21.92 2.83 -1.76
CA ILE A 290 -21.30 4.16 -1.79
C ILE A 290 -22.24 5.18 -1.16
N LYS A 291 -23.53 5.16 -1.53
CA LYS A 291 -24.55 6.02 -0.93
C LYS A 291 -24.60 5.88 0.58
N ALA A 292 -24.62 4.66 1.10
CA ALA A 292 -24.68 4.42 2.54
C ALA A 292 -23.44 4.99 3.26
N VAL A 293 -22.25 4.83 2.69
CA VAL A 293 -21.00 5.39 3.25
C VAL A 293 -21.05 6.91 3.29
N ILE A 294 -21.43 7.55 2.18
CA ILE A 294 -21.52 9.02 2.10
C ILE A 294 -22.60 9.55 3.06
N SER A 295 -23.76 8.89 3.14
CA SER A 295 -24.83 9.26 4.08
C SER A 295 -24.40 9.17 5.54
N LEU A 296 -23.55 8.21 5.92
CA LEU A 296 -22.99 8.15 7.29
C LEU A 296 -22.04 9.31 7.60
N LEU A 297 -21.29 9.79 6.60
CA LEU A 297 -20.44 10.97 6.76
C LEU A 297 -21.29 12.25 6.87
N GLU A 298 -22.33 12.37 6.07
CA GLU A 298 -23.21 13.54 6.03
C GLU A 298 -24.11 13.68 7.27
N SER A 299 -24.54 12.55 7.85
CA SER A 299 -25.40 12.56 9.04
C SER A 299 -24.68 13.04 10.31
N GLY A 300 -23.36 13.20 10.26
CA GLY A 300 -22.56 13.57 11.42
C GLY A 300 -22.18 12.40 12.32
N HIS A 301 -22.37 11.14 11.86
CA HIS A 301 -22.08 9.92 12.66
C HIS A 301 -20.67 9.90 13.23
N PHE A 302 -19.69 10.45 12.50
CA PHE A 302 -18.29 10.51 12.89
C PHE A 302 -17.85 11.87 13.44
N ASN A 303 -18.76 12.82 13.67
CA ASN A 303 -18.45 14.16 14.15
C ASN A 303 -19.61 14.80 14.91
N SER A 304 -20.24 14.04 15.81
CA SER A 304 -21.40 14.44 16.61
C SER A 304 -21.21 15.71 17.45
N VAL A 305 -19.96 16.11 17.73
CA VAL A 305 -19.61 17.31 18.52
C VAL A 305 -18.91 18.40 17.70
N GLU A 306 -18.61 18.13 16.43
CA GLU A 306 -17.91 19.02 15.50
C GLU A 306 -18.64 18.99 14.14
N HIS A 307 -19.93 19.34 14.15
CA HIS A 307 -20.75 19.36 12.93
C HIS A 307 -20.10 20.23 11.84
N GLY A 308 -20.13 19.75 10.60
CA GLY A 308 -19.55 20.44 9.44
C GLY A 308 -18.03 20.36 9.30
N ILE A 309 -17.29 19.74 10.25
CA ILE A 309 -15.82 19.66 10.18
C ILE A 309 -15.30 18.95 8.91
N PHE A 310 -16.11 18.03 8.36
CA PHE A 310 -15.81 17.24 7.17
C PHE A 310 -16.50 17.74 5.89
N ASP A 311 -17.15 18.90 5.91
CA ASP A 311 -17.85 19.45 4.73
C ASP A 311 -16.89 19.69 3.56
N ASP A 312 -15.66 20.11 3.81
CA ASP A 312 -14.65 20.25 2.75
C ASP A 312 -14.30 18.91 2.10
N ILE A 313 -14.26 17.82 2.90
CA ILE A 313 -13.99 16.47 2.37
C ILE A 313 -15.19 16.00 1.53
N LEU A 314 -16.41 16.17 2.05
CA LEU A 314 -17.64 15.83 1.34
C LEU A 314 -17.79 16.63 0.05
N GLY A 315 -17.52 17.94 0.11
CA GLY A 315 -17.50 18.84 -1.02
C GLY A 315 -16.48 18.41 -2.07
N SER A 316 -15.28 17.99 -1.66
CA SER A 316 -14.27 17.44 -2.57
C SER A 316 -14.74 16.16 -3.25
N LEU A 317 -15.28 15.19 -2.49
CA LEU A 317 -15.76 13.91 -3.02
C LEU A 317 -16.92 14.06 -4.01
N LYS A 318 -17.79 15.04 -3.79
CA LYS A 318 -18.95 15.35 -4.65
C LYS A 318 -18.65 16.33 -5.78
N ASN A 319 -17.41 16.80 -5.90
CA ASN A 319 -17.04 17.77 -6.92
C ASN A 319 -16.84 17.08 -8.28
N PRO A 320 -17.55 17.48 -9.35
CA PRO A 320 -17.26 17.04 -10.73
C PRO A 320 -15.83 17.35 -11.20
N HIS A 321 -15.12 18.21 -10.46
CA HIS A 321 -13.73 18.57 -10.67
C HIS A 321 -12.77 17.97 -9.63
N ASP A 322 -13.17 16.95 -8.85
CA ASP A 322 -12.23 16.23 -7.96
C ASP A 322 -11.03 15.74 -8.78
N PRO A 323 -9.81 16.29 -8.54
CA PRO A 323 -8.64 15.92 -9.32
C PRO A 323 -8.26 14.44 -9.14
N TRP A 324 -8.71 13.79 -8.07
CA TRP A 324 -8.33 12.43 -7.70
C TRP A 324 -9.34 11.36 -8.11
N MET A 325 -10.54 11.78 -8.56
CA MET A 325 -11.66 10.93 -8.97
C MET A 325 -11.93 9.81 -7.96
N THR A 326 -11.96 10.19 -6.68
CA THR A 326 -11.97 9.23 -5.56
C THR A 326 -13.19 8.32 -5.60
N ILE A 327 -14.36 8.89 -5.95
CA ILE A 327 -15.61 8.13 -6.06
C ILE A 327 -15.60 7.20 -7.27
N ALA A 328 -14.97 7.59 -8.39
CA ALA A 328 -14.94 6.77 -9.60
C ALA A 328 -14.29 5.39 -9.37
N ASP A 329 -13.26 5.33 -8.53
CA ASP A 329 -12.58 4.07 -8.21
C ASP A 329 -13.24 3.28 -7.08
N PHE A 330 -14.19 3.87 -6.33
CA PHE A 330 -14.59 3.33 -5.02
C PHE A 330 -15.29 1.96 -5.12
N ARG A 331 -16.18 1.76 -6.09
CA ARG A 331 -16.80 0.44 -6.33
C ARG A 331 -15.75 -0.62 -6.64
N SER A 332 -14.87 -0.37 -7.61
CA SER A 332 -13.82 -1.34 -7.97
C SER A 332 -12.86 -1.63 -6.81
N TYR A 333 -12.64 -0.66 -5.92
CA TYR A 333 -11.85 -0.84 -4.70
C TYR A 333 -12.55 -1.74 -3.68
N ILE A 334 -13.87 -1.56 -3.46
CA ILE A 334 -14.69 -2.46 -2.64
C ILE A 334 -14.60 -3.89 -3.17
N ASP A 335 -14.78 -4.07 -4.48
CA ASP A 335 -14.76 -5.40 -5.11
C ASP A 335 -13.38 -6.08 -5.00
N ALA A 336 -12.29 -5.30 -5.12
CA ALA A 336 -10.94 -5.81 -4.91
C ALA A 336 -10.68 -6.18 -3.44
N GLN A 337 -11.19 -5.40 -2.49
CA GLN A 337 -11.08 -5.71 -1.06
C GLN A 337 -11.90 -6.94 -0.65
N ALA A 338 -13.01 -7.20 -1.34
CA ALA A 338 -13.75 -8.46 -1.20
C ALA A 338 -12.90 -9.66 -1.67
N ARG A 339 -12.23 -9.55 -2.82
CA ARG A 339 -11.27 -10.57 -3.31
C ARG A 339 -10.09 -10.78 -2.37
N VAL A 340 -9.56 -9.70 -1.76
CA VAL A 340 -8.53 -9.81 -0.70
C VAL A 340 -9.05 -10.67 0.45
N SER A 341 -10.29 -10.42 0.90
CA SER A 341 -10.88 -11.13 2.03
C SER A 341 -11.14 -12.59 1.69
N GLU A 342 -11.57 -12.90 0.46
CA GLU A 342 -11.68 -14.26 -0.05
C GLU A 342 -10.32 -14.98 -0.05
N ALA A 343 -9.29 -14.38 -0.63
CA ALA A 343 -7.96 -14.97 -0.70
C ALA A 343 -7.33 -15.17 0.69
N TYR A 344 -7.59 -14.26 1.64
CA TYR A 344 -7.07 -14.37 3.01
C TYR A 344 -7.75 -15.46 3.84
N ARG A 345 -8.97 -15.89 3.48
CA ARG A 345 -9.61 -17.05 4.12
C ARG A 345 -8.86 -18.34 3.78
N ASP A 346 -8.35 -18.46 2.55
CA ASP A 346 -7.42 -19.52 2.17
C ASP A 346 -6.00 -19.18 2.62
N ARG A 347 -5.65 -19.59 3.84
CA ARG A 347 -4.35 -19.31 4.44
C ARG A 347 -3.17 -19.95 3.71
N GLU A 348 -3.39 -21.09 3.06
CA GLU A 348 -2.33 -21.72 2.29
C GLU A 348 -2.02 -20.94 1.03
N HIS A 349 -3.08 -20.56 0.29
CA HIS A 349 -2.96 -19.72 -0.89
C HIS A 349 -2.36 -18.35 -0.55
N TRP A 350 -2.85 -17.67 0.50
CA TRP A 350 -2.30 -16.38 0.93
C TRP A 350 -0.81 -16.46 1.26
N THR A 351 -0.41 -17.49 2.01
CA THR A 351 1.00 -17.70 2.37
C THR A 351 1.85 -17.96 1.14
N LYS A 352 1.33 -18.70 0.16
CA LYS A 352 2.00 -18.93 -1.12
C LYS A 352 2.22 -17.62 -1.87
N MET A 353 1.18 -16.78 -2.02
CA MET A 353 1.31 -15.46 -2.65
C MET A 353 2.35 -14.59 -1.93
N SER A 354 2.38 -14.64 -0.60
CA SER A 354 3.32 -13.89 0.25
C SER A 354 4.78 -14.27 -0.04
N ILE A 355 5.06 -15.58 -0.10
CA ILE A 355 6.38 -16.10 -0.45
C ILE A 355 6.78 -15.69 -1.88
N LEU A 356 5.86 -15.81 -2.84
CA LEU A 356 6.12 -15.48 -4.25
C LEU A 356 6.40 -13.99 -4.45
N ASN A 357 5.73 -13.11 -3.71
CA ASN A 357 6.04 -11.68 -3.70
C ASN A 357 7.46 -11.42 -3.19
N THR A 358 7.86 -11.99 -2.05
CA THR A 358 9.25 -11.85 -1.57
C THR A 358 10.26 -12.44 -2.57
N ALA A 359 9.98 -13.63 -3.10
CA ALA A 359 10.84 -14.33 -4.04
C ALA A 359 11.07 -13.55 -5.36
N SER A 360 10.10 -12.72 -5.75
CA SER A 360 10.14 -11.93 -6.99
C SER A 360 10.55 -10.47 -6.76
N SER A 361 11.01 -10.12 -5.56
CA SER A 361 11.36 -8.72 -5.22
C SER A 361 12.76 -8.29 -5.69
N GLY A 362 13.52 -9.18 -6.33
CA GLY A 362 14.93 -8.99 -6.71
C GLY A 362 15.19 -7.72 -7.53
N LYS A 363 14.31 -7.42 -8.52
CA LYS A 363 14.38 -6.22 -9.37
C LYS A 363 14.41 -4.92 -8.56
N PHE A 364 13.83 -4.89 -7.37
CA PHE A 364 13.67 -3.69 -6.55
C PHE A 364 14.83 -3.42 -5.58
N SER A 365 15.96 -4.12 -5.71
CA SER A 365 17.18 -3.75 -4.99
C SER A 365 17.74 -2.41 -5.47
N THR A 366 18.13 -1.54 -4.54
CA THR A 366 18.91 -0.34 -4.89
C THR A 366 20.23 -0.65 -5.56
N ASP A 367 20.81 -1.85 -5.37
CA ASP A 367 22.12 -2.18 -5.97
C ASP A 367 22.01 -2.20 -7.50
N ARG A 368 20.89 -2.74 -8.01
CA ARG A 368 20.53 -2.72 -9.42
C ARG A 368 20.41 -1.27 -9.92
N THR A 369 19.60 -0.46 -9.25
CA THR A 369 19.45 0.97 -9.59
C THR A 369 20.79 1.70 -9.61
N ILE A 370 21.63 1.55 -8.59
CA ILE A 370 22.93 2.23 -8.49
C ILE A 370 23.90 1.75 -9.57
N THR A 371 23.89 0.45 -9.90
CA THR A 371 24.70 -0.10 -11.00
C THR A 371 24.28 0.52 -12.34
N GLU A 372 22.99 0.56 -12.64
CA GLU A 372 22.48 1.21 -13.86
C GLU A 372 22.86 2.70 -13.92
N TYR A 373 22.80 3.43 -12.80
CA TYR A 373 23.25 4.82 -12.74
C TYR A 373 24.76 4.96 -12.99
N ALA A 374 25.57 4.08 -12.39
CA ALA A 374 27.02 4.07 -12.54
C ALA A 374 27.43 3.80 -13.99
N ASP A 375 26.82 2.80 -14.62
CA ASP A 375 27.16 2.36 -15.97
C ASP A 375 26.64 3.34 -17.04
N ASP A 376 25.35 3.72 -16.97
CA ASP A 376 24.70 4.44 -18.07
C ASP A 376 24.82 5.96 -17.98
N ILE A 377 25.01 6.51 -16.79
CA ILE A 377 24.93 7.97 -16.55
C ILE A 377 26.24 8.53 -16.04
N TRP A 378 26.83 7.92 -15.02
CA TRP A 378 28.02 8.47 -14.37
C TRP A 378 29.33 8.01 -15.02
N GLY A 379 29.31 6.90 -15.76
CA GLY A 379 30.49 6.32 -16.40
C GLY A 379 31.53 5.88 -15.36
N LEU A 380 31.08 5.27 -14.25
CA LEU A 380 31.93 4.86 -13.14
C LEU A 380 32.21 3.36 -13.18
N SER A 381 33.44 2.98 -12.89
CA SER A 381 33.84 1.59 -12.70
C SER A 381 34.10 1.29 -11.22
N ALA A 382 33.81 0.07 -10.78
CA ALA A 382 34.07 -0.34 -9.40
C ALA A 382 35.57 -0.26 -9.06
N VAL A 383 35.91 0.49 -8.00
CA VAL A 383 37.27 0.59 -7.49
C VAL A 383 37.45 -0.37 -6.31
N LYS A 384 38.31 -1.38 -6.46
CA LYS A 384 38.68 -2.25 -5.35
C LYS A 384 39.58 -1.49 -4.38
N ILE A 385 39.06 -1.19 -3.19
CA ILE A 385 39.88 -0.66 -2.09
C ILE A 385 40.73 -1.80 -1.54
N LYS A 386 42.06 -1.65 -1.53
CA LYS A 386 42.94 -2.56 -0.80
C LYS A 386 42.60 -2.43 0.69
N LYS A 387 42.12 -3.51 1.29
CA LYS A 387 41.96 -3.60 2.74
C LYS A 387 43.31 -3.60 3.44
#